data_AF-G8BU82-F1
#
_entry.id   AF-G8BU82-F1
#
_cell.length_a   1.000
_cell.length_b   1.000
_cell.length_c   1.000
_cell.angle_alpha   90.00
_cell.angle_beta   90.00
_cell.angle_gamma   90.00
#
_symmetry.space_group_name_H-M   'P 1'
#
loop_
_entity.id
_entity.type
_entity.pdbx_description
1 polymer ?
#
loop_
_entity_poly.entity_id
_entity_poly.type
_entity_poly.pdbx_seq_one_letter_code
_entity_poly.pdbx_strand_id
1 'polypeptide(L)'
;MSESAKFHYVKTMKSGFLVVPFKLPKHRALKKDAGLNNNSFHYVYIKKHVNKDNEEEKNCLFAINLPILSNTEFIKKVFNDICSKNDTIAYIEKLLQYDEFGLEEIDLSSLTSDLMSNKSSEDEQAKMNENRYTPRNTCLIKFVDESSLENCYSSIKKYCDLIQKKKEKANFIEWEYVSPSITTFINFYKPIDIDYLKEDISLHMKIFEERENTAREEAQSSIVDEDGFTLVVGKNTKSLNSIKKKILNKNPLLKHKTKAKQGNSMVDKKVKQDFYRFQVRERKKQEINELLSKFKDDQERIKVMKAKKKFNPYNNSL
;
A
#
# COMPACT_ATOMS: atom_id res chain seq x y z
N MET A 1 -23.28 23.95 -47.89
CA MET A 1 -22.09 23.08 -47.92
C MET A 1 -21.61 22.93 -46.48
N SER A 2 -22.07 21.90 -45.76
CA SER A 2 -21.62 21.64 -44.39
C SER A 2 -20.27 20.94 -44.45
N GLU A 3 -19.24 21.57 -43.87
CA GLU A 3 -17.98 20.92 -43.60
C GLU A 3 -18.24 19.65 -42.77
N SER A 4 -18.03 18.50 -43.39
CA SER A 4 -18.02 17.23 -42.69
C SER A 4 -16.91 17.30 -41.64
N ALA A 5 -17.29 17.22 -40.37
CA ALA A 5 -16.35 17.20 -39.24
C ALA A 5 -15.28 16.13 -39.50
N LYS A 6 -14.05 16.58 -39.83
CA LYS A 6 -12.91 15.70 -40.08
C LYS A 6 -12.64 14.97 -38.77
N PHE A 7 -12.92 13.66 -38.74
CA PHE A 7 -12.58 12.80 -37.61
C PHE A 7 -11.05 12.83 -37.43
N HIS A 8 -10.57 13.49 -36.38
CA HIS A 8 -9.14 13.60 -36.09
C HIS A 8 -8.75 12.47 -35.12
N TYR A 9 -8.20 11.40 -35.69
CA TYR A 9 -7.70 10.27 -34.91
C TYR A 9 -6.22 10.48 -34.54
N VAL A 10 -5.93 10.46 -33.23
CA VAL A 10 -4.58 10.51 -32.70
C VAL A 10 -4.08 9.09 -32.50
N LYS A 11 -3.08 8.67 -33.29
CA LYS A 11 -2.51 7.31 -33.22
C LYS A 11 -1.65 7.09 -31.98
N THR A 12 -0.82 8.07 -31.65
CA THR A 12 0.19 7.98 -30.59
C THR A 12 0.12 9.19 -29.69
N MET A 13 0.09 8.96 -28.39
CA MET A 13 0.18 10.01 -27.38
C MET A 13 1.63 10.47 -27.23
N LYS A 14 1.84 11.69 -26.68
CA LYS A 14 3.18 12.26 -26.43
C LYS A 14 4.07 11.35 -25.56
N SER A 15 3.46 10.58 -24.65
CA SER A 15 4.12 9.64 -23.76
C SER A 15 4.50 8.30 -24.41
N GLY A 16 4.25 8.15 -25.71
CA GLY A 16 4.57 6.94 -26.50
C GLY A 16 3.52 5.83 -26.42
N PHE A 17 2.32 6.12 -25.89
CA PHE A 17 1.22 5.16 -25.88
C PHE A 17 0.51 5.12 -27.24
N LEU A 18 0.25 3.92 -27.73
CA LEU A 18 -0.65 3.67 -28.85
C LEU A 18 -2.08 3.78 -28.37
N VAL A 19 -2.89 4.57 -29.07
CA VAL A 19 -4.34 4.65 -28.84
C VAL A 19 -4.98 3.56 -29.69
N VAL A 20 -5.71 2.63 -29.06
CA VAL A 20 -6.38 1.53 -29.76
C VAL A 20 -7.89 1.67 -29.60
N PRO A 21 -8.62 2.03 -30.68
CA PRO A 21 -10.07 2.14 -30.64
C PRO A 21 -10.74 0.79 -30.87
N PHE A 22 -11.69 0.48 -29.98
CA PHE A 22 -12.62 -0.62 -30.11
C PHE A 22 -14.03 -0.09 -30.28
N LYS A 23 -14.82 -0.70 -31.15
CA LYS A 23 -16.21 -0.31 -31.37
C LYS A 23 -17.08 -0.88 -30.25
N LEU A 24 -17.97 -0.06 -29.71
CA LEU A 24 -18.96 -0.49 -28.72
C LEU A 24 -20.12 -1.23 -29.41
N PRO A 25 -20.68 -2.28 -28.78
CA PRO A 25 -21.84 -2.96 -29.31
C PRO A 25 -23.08 -2.06 -29.20
N LYS A 26 -24.08 -2.37 -30.03
CA LYS A 26 -25.34 -1.63 -30.02
C LYS A 26 -26.17 -2.06 -28.83
N HIS A 27 -26.57 -1.11 -27.99
CA HIS A 27 -27.49 -1.35 -26.88
C HIS A 27 -28.87 -0.75 -27.17
N ARG A 28 -29.94 -1.46 -26.80
CA ARG A 28 -31.35 -1.08 -27.07
C ARG A 28 -31.70 0.31 -26.53
N ALA A 29 -31.16 0.67 -25.36
CA ALA A 29 -31.48 1.93 -24.68
C ALA A 29 -30.71 3.15 -25.23
N LEU A 30 -29.62 2.94 -25.96
CA LEU A 30 -28.83 4.04 -26.52
C LEU A 30 -29.42 4.43 -27.88
N LYS A 31 -30.09 5.58 -27.94
CA LYS A 31 -30.62 6.12 -29.19
C LYS A 31 -29.46 6.52 -30.11
N LYS A 32 -29.63 6.25 -31.40
CA LYS A 32 -28.79 6.82 -32.45
C LYS A 32 -29.21 8.27 -32.64
N ASP A 33 -28.50 9.23 -32.04
CA ASP A 33 -28.75 10.63 -32.33
C ASP A 33 -28.46 10.90 -33.82
N ALA A 34 -29.46 11.44 -34.52
CA ALA A 34 -29.53 11.56 -35.98
C ALA A 34 -28.52 12.55 -36.62
N GLY A 35 -27.52 13.03 -35.87
CA GLY A 35 -26.53 14.02 -36.33
C GLY A 35 -25.06 13.63 -36.13
N LEU A 36 -24.75 12.62 -35.32
CA LEU A 36 -23.37 12.19 -35.06
C LEU A 36 -23.21 10.74 -35.53
N ASN A 37 -22.22 10.49 -36.40
CA ASN A 37 -21.96 9.20 -37.02
C ASN A 37 -21.94 8.01 -36.03
N ASN A 38 -23.10 7.36 -35.84
CA ASN A 38 -23.50 5.98 -35.48
C ASN A 38 -22.57 4.95 -34.80
N ASN A 39 -21.31 5.20 -34.51
CA ASN A 39 -20.41 4.26 -33.84
C ASN A 39 -19.67 4.97 -32.69
N SER A 40 -19.95 4.55 -31.46
CA SER A 40 -19.19 4.94 -30.28
C SER A 40 -17.98 4.01 -30.12
N PHE A 41 -16.87 4.56 -29.63
CA PHE A 41 -15.61 3.83 -29.46
C PHE A 41 -15.11 3.89 -28.02
N HIS A 42 -14.53 2.78 -27.56
CA HIS A 42 -13.72 2.71 -26.35
C HIS A 42 -12.25 2.77 -26.74
N TYR A 43 -11.46 3.57 -26.03
CA TYR A 43 -10.05 3.77 -26.33
C TYR A 43 -9.18 3.14 -25.23
N VAL A 44 -8.37 2.15 -25.61
CA VAL A 44 -7.37 1.51 -24.75
C VAL A 44 -6.01 2.07 -25.11
N TYR A 45 -5.17 2.36 -24.11
CA TYR A 45 -3.82 2.86 -24.35
C TYR A 45 -2.81 1.76 -24.10
N ILE A 46 -1.93 1.51 -25.07
CA ILE A 46 -1.02 0.37 -25.06
C ILE A 46 0.43 0.82 -25.23
N LYS A 47 1.34 0.26 -24.46
CA LYS A 47 2.79 0.48 -24.57
C LYS A 47 3.57 -0.81 -24.24
N LYS A 48 4.73 -1.02 -24.86
CA LYS A 48 5.63 -2.10 -24.45
C LYS A 48 6.11 -1.83 -23.01
N HIS A 49 5.96 -2.82 -22.13
CA HIS A 49 6.50 -2.76 -20.77
C HIS A 49 7.96 -3.19 -20.80
N VAL A 50 8.82 -2.42 -20.15
CA VAL A 50 10.24 -2.78 -20.00
C VAL A 50 10.55 -2.70 -18.52
N ASN A 51 10.71 -3.86 -17.90
CA ASN A 51 11.25 -3.97 -16.55
C ASN A 51 12.47 -4.90 -16.60
N LYS A 52 13.57 -4.45 -15.97
CA LYS A 52 14.81 -5.23 -15.88
C LYS A 52 14.90 -6.03 -14.60
N ASP A 53 14.17 -5.63 -13.57
CA ASP A 53 14.36 -6.11 -12.20
C ASP A 53 13.47 -7.34 -11.92
N ASN A 54 12.30 -7.43 -12.57
CA ASN A 54 11.34 -8.51 -12.34
C ASN A 54 11.25 -9.48 -13.52
N GLU A 55 11.71 -10.72 -13.31
CA GLU A 55 11.59 -11.83 -14.27
C GLU A 55 10.13 -12.14 -14.62
N GLU A 56 9.21 -12.01 -13.65
CA GLU A 56 7.78 -12.28 -13.88
C GLU A 56 7.12 -11.28 -14.84
N GLU A 57 7.67 -10.06 -14.95
CA GLU A 57 7.15 -8.99 -15.79
C GLU A 57 7.88 -8.84 -17.13
N LYS A 58 8.76 -9.77 -17.47
CA LYS A 58 9.34 -9.82 -18.82
C LYS A 58 8.25 -10.10 -19.85
N ASN A 59 8.49 -9.65 -21.09
CA ASN A 59 7.59 -9.88 -22.21
C ASN A 59 6.14 -9.40 -21.97
N CYS A 60 5.99 -8.24 -21.32
CA CYS A 60 4.68 -7.68 -20.97
C CYS A 60 4.31 -6.46 -21.84
N LEU A 61 3.01 -6.29 -22.02
CA LEU A 61 2.42 -5.11 -22.61
C LEU A 61 1.65 -4.34 -21.53
N PHE A 62 1.97 -3.06 -21.36
CA PHE A 62 1.27 -2.19 -20.43
C PHE A 62 0.05 -1.59 -21.11
N ALA A 63 -1.14 -1.90 -20.58
CA ALA A 63 -2.42 -1.45 -21.08
C ALA A 63 -3.13 -0.58 -20.03
N ILE A 64 -3.77 0.50 -20.47
CA ILE A 64 -4.53 1.44 -19.63
C ILE A 64 -5.95 1.53 -20.16
N ASN A 65 -6.90 1.68 -19.24
CA ASN A 65 -8.32 1.85 -19.53
C ASN A 65 -8.90 0.62 -20.21
N LEU A 66 -8.70 -0.56 -19.61
CA LEU A 66 -9.31 -1.77 -20.12
C LEU A 66 -10.84 -1.65 -20.03
N PRO A 67 -11.57 -2.28 -20.97
CA PRO A 67 -13.02 -2.38 -20.88
C PRO A 67 -13.48 -3.09 -19.60
N ILE A 68 -14.69 -2.75 -19.15
CA ILE A 68 -15.29 -3.36 -17.94
C ILE A 68 -15.37 -4.88 -18.06
N LEU A 69 -15.08 -5.58 -16.95
CA LEU A 69 -15.07 -7.04 -16.85
C LEU A 69 -14.17 -7.73 -17.88
N SER A 70 -13.04 -7.11 -18.21
CA SER A 70 -12.03 -7.74 -19.05
C SER A 70 -11.41 -8.93 -18.33
N ASN A 71 -11.47 -10.11 -18.95
CA ASN A 71 -10.78 -11.31 -18.46
C ASN A 71 -9.69 -11.75 -19.44
N THR A 72 -8.91 -12.76 -19.04
CA THR A 72 -7.85 -13.35 -19.87
C THR A 72 -8.38 -13.90 -21.20
N GLU A 73 -9.58 -14.48 -21.20
CA GLU A 73 -10.21 -15.10 -22.37
C GLU A 73 -10.65 -14.07 -23.42
N PHE A 74 -11.25 -12.95 -23.00
CA PHE A 74 -11.68 -11.84 -23.86
C PHE A 74 -10.47 -11.15 -24.48
N ILE A 75 -9.44 -10.89 -23.68
CA ILE A 75 -8.21 -10.30 -24.20
C ILE A 75 -7.58 -11.24 -25.23
N LYS A 76 -7.53 -12.56 -24.96
CA LYS A 76 -7.09 -13.56 -25.94
C LYS A 76 -7.92 -13.50 -27.23
N LYS A 77 -9.24 -13.49 -27.14
CA LYS A 77 -10.15 -13.40 -28.30
C LYS A 77 -9.88 -12.15 -29.14
N VAL A 78 -9.87 -10.97 -28.51
CA VAL A 78 -9.70 -9.68 -29.20
C VAL A 78 -8.30 -9.55 -29.82
N PHE A 79 -7.26 -9.99 -29.11
CA PHE A 79 -5.90 -9.92 -29.62
C PHE A 79 -5.68 -10.93 -30.76
N ASN A 80 -6.29 -12.12 -30.67
CA ASN A 80 -6.29 -13.08 -31.77
C ASN A 80 -7.03 -12.54 -33.01
N ASP A 81 -8.14 -11.83 -32.84
CA ASP A 81 -8.85 -11.16 -33.94
C ASP A 81 -8.02 -10.03 -34.59
N ILE A 82 -7.20 -9.32 -33.82
CA ILE A 82 -6.23 -8.34 -34.36
C ILE A 82 -5.12 -9.06 -35.12
N CYS A 83 -4.61 -10.16 -34.56
CA CYS A 83 -3.46 -10.87 -35.13
C CYS A 83 -3.85 -11.65 -36.39
N SER A 84 -5.04 -12.25 -36.44
CA SER A 84 -5.57 -12.98 -37.60
C SER A 84 -5.77 -12.06 -38.82
N LYS A 85 -6.19 -10.80 -38.60
CA LYS A 85 -6.28 -9.79 -39.67
C LYS A 85 -4.95 -9.43 -40.31
N ASN A 86 -3.84 -9.71 -39.63
CA ASN A 86 -2.48 -9.38 -40.07
C ASN A 86 -1.61 -10.62 -40.30
N ASP A 87 -2.22 -11.82 -40.35
CA ASP A 87 -1.55 -13.12 -40.51
C ASP A 87 -0.44 -13.39 -39.48
N THR A 88 -0.67 -13.01 -38.23
CA THR A 88 0.26 -13.21 -37.10
C THR A 88 -0.37 -14.05 -36.00
N ILE A 89 0.47 -14.63 -35.13
CA ILE A 89 0.05 -15.41 -33.97
C ILE A 89 0.74 -14.84 -32.73
N ALA A 90 -0.01 -14.73 -31.63
CA ALA A 90 0.51 -14.30 -30.34
C ALA A 90 -0.15 -15.11 -29.22
N TYR A 91 0.66 -15.63 -28.30
CA TYR A 91 0.18 -16.41 -27.16
C TYR A 91 0.25 -15.58 -25.87
N ILE A 92 -0.90 -15.37 -25.24
CA ILE A 92 -1.04 -14.67 -23.95
C ILE A 92 -1.09 -15.70 -22.83
N GLU A 93 -0.24 -15.52 -21.81
CA GLU A 93 -0.18 -16.42 -20.65
C GLU A 93 -1.23 -15.99 -19.61
N LYS A 94 -1.02 -14.82 -19.02
CA LYS A 94 -1.82 -14.29 -17.90
C LYS A 94 -1.89 -12.77 -17.92
N LEU A 95 -2.89 -12.23 -17.21
CA LEU A 95 -2.96 -10.82 -16.84
C LEU A 95 -2.33 -10.66 -15.47
N LEU A 96 -1.37 -9.74 -15.38
CA LEU A 96 -0.72 -9.34 -14.15
C LEU A 96 -1.32 -8.02 -13.69
N GLN A 97 -1.50 -7.88 -12.36
CA GLN A 97 -1.89 -6.63 -11.70
C GLN A 97 -3.18 -6.01 -12.26
N TYR A 98 -4.14 -6.84 -12.71
CA TYR A 98 -5.43 -6.37 -13.17
C TYR A 98 -6.41 -6.28 -12.00
N ASP A 99 -6.55 -5.09 -11.44
CA ASP A 99 -7.57 -4.79 -10.44
C ASP A 99 -8.47 -3.64 -10.92
N GLU A 100 -9.64 -4.03 -11.41
CA GLU A 100 -10.65 -3.10 -11.92
C GLU A 100 -11.40 -2.40 -10.77
N PHE A 101 -11.73 -3.15 -9.73
CA PHE A 101 -12.59 -2.70 -8.64
C PHE A 101 -11.79 -2.08 -7.49
N GLY A 102 -10.48 -2.31 -7.42
CA GLY A 102 -9.62 -1.81 -6.35
C GLY A 102 -9.74 -2.66 -5.08
N LEU A 103 -9.99 -3.97 -5.22
CA LEU A 103 -10.17 -4.86 -4.07
C LEU A 103 -8.83 -5.37 -3.53
N GLU A 104 -7.79 -5.42 -4.37
CA GLU A 104 -6.49 -6.00 -4.08
C GLU A 104 -5.38 -4.95 -3.97
N GLU A 105 -5.74 -3.66 -3.86
CA GLU A 105 -4.78 -2.55 -3.77
C GLU A 105 -3.84 -2.67 -2.55
N ILE A 106 -4.34 -3.23 -1.44
CA ILE A 106 -3.59 -3.41 -0.21
C ILE A 106 -3.77 -4.84 0.29
N ASP A 107 -2.71 -5.64 0.24
CA ASP A 107 -2.69 -6.95 0.86
C ASP A 107 -2.50 -6.86 2.38
N LEU A 108 -3.61 -6.94 3.11
CA LEU A 108 -3.60 -6.96 4.58
C LEU A 108 -2.92 -8.21 5.15
N SER A 109 -2.89 -9.31 4.40
CA SER A 109 -2.30 -10.56 4.85
C SER A 109 -0.78 -10.42 4.93
N SER A 110 -0.10 -9.94 3.88
CA SER A 110 1.35 -9.70 3.93
C SER A 110 1.76 -8.60 4.91
N LEU A 111 0.92 -7.57 5.10
CA LEU A 111 1.23 -6.49 6.05
C LEU A 111 1.23 -6.96 7.50
N THR A 112 0.35 -7.90 7.85
CA THR A 112 0.13 -8.33 9.23
C THR A 112 0.74 -9.68 9.55
N SER A 113 0.76 -10.60 8.59
CA SER A 113 1.27 -11.95 8.77
C SER A 113 2.78 -12.02 8.55
N ASP A 114 3.46 -12.69 9.48
CA ASP A 114 4.90 -12.94 9.39
C ASP A 114 5.21 -14.30 8.69
N LEU A 115 4.17 -15.08 8.35
CA LEU A 115 4.27 -16.48 7.92
C LEU A 115 3.90 -16.69 6.44
N MET A 116 3.21 -15.75 5.81
CA MET A 116 2.80 -15.87 4.40
C MET A 116 3.88 -15.39 3.42
N SER A 117 4.94 -14.76 3.92
CA SER A 117 6.08 -14.28 3.12
C SER A 117 7.07 -15.41 2.79
N ASN A 118 6.59 -16.59 2.41
CA ASN A 118 7.43 -17.66 1.87
C ASN A 118 7.87 -17.30 0.45
N LYS A 119 8.95 -16.51 0.33
CA LYS A 119 10.08 -16.86 -0.53
C LYS A 119 11.35 -16.33 0.16
N SER A 120 12.43 -17.09 0.04
CA SER A 120 13.79 -16.88 0.57
C SER A 120 14.21 -15.43 0.81
N SER A 121 15.04 -15.21 1.82
CA SER A 121 15.64 -13.93 2.25
C SER A 121 16.30 -13.07 1.16
N GLU A 122 16.55 -13.60 -0.06
CA GLU A 122 16.96 -12.83 -1.24
C GLU A 122 15.78 -12.22 -2.01
N ASP A 123 14.60 -12.85 -1.99
CA ASP A 123 13.35 -12.37 -2.58
C ASP A 123 12.64 -11.34 -1.70
N GLU A 124 13.03 -11.17 -0.43
CA GLU A 124 12.43 -10.19 0.49
C GLU A 124 12.72 -8.73 0.08
N GLN A 125 13.91 -8.45 -0.47
CA GLN A 125 14.19 -7.13 -1.05
C GLN A 125 13.51 -6.93 -2.40
N ALA A 126 13.24 -8.00 -3.16
CA ALA A 126 12.48 -7.91 -4.40
C ALA A 126 11.00 -7.63 -4.12
N LYS A 127 10.39 -8.31 -3.14
CA LYS A 127 8.93 -8.21 -2.87
C LYS A 127 8.51 -7.03 -2.00
N MET A 128 9.33 -6.56 -1.06
CA MET A 128 9.05 -5.30 -0.35
C MET A 128 9.07 -4.08 -1.30
N ASN A 129 9.72 -4.21 -2.46
CA ASN A 129 9.72 -3.23 -3.55
C ASN A 129 8.56 -3.43 -4.56
N GLU A 130 7.69 -4.45 -4.39
CA GLU A 130 6.69 -4.88 -5.37
C GLU A 130 5.22 -4.53 -5.07
N ASN A 131 4.92 -3.73 -4.04
CA ASN A 131 3.65 -2.99 -4.07
C ASN A 131 3.80 -1.86 -5.09
N ARG A 132 3.85 -2.27 -6.35
CA ARG A 132 3.88 -1.38 -7.49
C ARG A 132 2.58 -0.60 -7.44
N TYR A 133 2.68 0.68 -7.15
CA TYR A 133 1.58 1.62 -7.33
C TYR A 133 1.37 1.81 -8.84
N THR A 134 0.77 0.82 -9.48
CA THR A 134 0.25 1.00 -10.83
C THR A 134 -0.98 1.92 -10.72
N PRO A 135 -1.15 2.87 -11.64
CA PRO A 135 -2.37 3.66 -11.67
C PRO A 135 -3.60 2.74 -11.78
N ARG A 136 -4.71 3.15 -11.16
CA ARG A 136 -5.97 2.41 -11.24
C ARG A 136 -6.37 2.13 -12.70
N ASN A 137 -6.98 0.97 -12.95
CA ASN A 137 -7.41 0.52 -14.28
C ASN A 137 -6.26 0.44 -15.29
N THR A 138 -5.14 -0.11 -14.84
CA THR A 138 -4.02 -0.52 -15.68
C THR A 138 -3.85 -2.03 -15.59
N CYS A 139 -3.20 -2.61 -16.59
CA CYS A 139 -2.96 -4.05 -16.65
C CYS A 139 -1.63 -4.32 -17.36
N LEU A 140 -0.94 -5.36 -16.90
CA LEU A 140 0.20 -5.95 -17.60
C LEU A 140 -0.25 -7.25 -18.27
N ILE A 141 -0.23 -7.27 -19.59
CA ILE A 141 -0.56 -8.46 -20.38
C ILE A 141 0.74 -9.21 -20.64
N LYS A 142 0.90 -10.40 -20.01
CA LYS A 142 2.10 -11.24 -20.15
C LYS A 142 1.97 -12.18 -21.34
N PHE A 143 2.97 -12.16 -22.21
CA PHE A 143 3.10 -13.10 -23.32
C PHE A 143 4.04 -14.25 -22.96
N VAL A 144 3.85 -15.40 -23.62
CA VAL A 144 4.71 -16.57 -23.43
C VAL A 144 6.13 -16.28 -23.91
N ASP A 145 6.24 -15.68 -25.11
CA ASP A 145 7.52 -15.41 -25.77
C ASP A 145 7.68 -13.93 -26.14
N GLU A 146 8.93 -13.48 -26.26
CA GLU A 146 9.26 -12.13 -26.76
C GLU A 146 8.78 -11.93 -28.21
N SER A 147 8.90 -12.97 -29.05
CA SER A 147 8.42 -12.96 -30.44
C SER A 147 6.90 -12.75 -30.52
N SER A 148 6.13 -13.37 -29.62
CA SER A 148 4.68 -13.19 -29.53
C SER A 148 4.32 -11.74 -29.18
N LEU A 149 5.06 -11.11 -28.27
CA LEU A 149 4.89 -9.69 -27.93
C LEU A 149 5.19 -8.79 -29.13
N GLU A 150 6.30 -9.05 -29.84
CA GLU A 150 6.71 -8.26 -31.00
C GLU A 150 5.69 -8.35 -32.13
N ASN A 151 5.24 -9.56 -32.44
CA ASN A 151 4.20 -9.84 -33.42
C ASN A 151 2.92 -9.09 -33.07
N CYS A 152 2.44 -9.24 -31.84
CA CYS A 152 1.24 -8.57 -31.36
C CYS A 152 1.37 -7.04 -31.43
N TYR A 153 2.47 -6.47 -30.94
CA TYR A 153 2.69 -5.02 -30.96
C TYR A 153 2.76 -4.46 -32.39
N SER A 154 3.41 -5.19 -33.30
CA SER A 154 3.46 -4.83 -34.72
C SER A 154 2.07 -4.85 -35.35
N SER A 155 1.25 -5.84 -35.01
CA SER A 155 -0.12 -6.00 -35.48
C SER A 155 -1.05 -4.91 -34.95
N ILE A 156 -0.91 -4.53 -33.68
CA ILE A 156 -1.63 -3.38 -33.09
C ILE A 156 -1.21 -2.08 -33.78
N LYS A 157 0.08 -1.88 -34.04
CA LYS A 157 0.57 -0.69 -34.74
C LYS A 157 0.01 -0.59 -36.16
N LYS A 158 0.01 -1.71 -36.90
CA LYS A 158 -0.62 -1.82 -38.24
C LYS A 158 -2.12 -1.53 -38.18
N TYR A 159 -2.84 -2.08 -37.20
CA TYR A 159 -4.26 -1.80 -36.98
C TYR A 159 -4.51 -0.30 -36.79
N CYS A 160 -3.72 0.35 -35.93
CA CYS A 160 -3.81 1.79 -35.69
C CYS A 160 -3.46 2.62 -36.94
N ASP A 161 -2.49 2.19 -37.74
CA ASP A 161 -2.14 2.82 -39.02
C ASP A 161 -3.25 2.72 -40.06
N LEU A 162 -3.91 1.56 -40.15
CA LEU A 162 -5.05 1.36 -41.04
C LEU A 162 -6.21 2.30 -40.68
N ILE A 163 -6.48 2.47 -39.38
CA ILE A 163 -7.52 3.39 -38.88
C ILE A 163 -7.19 4.84 -39.26
N GLN A 164 -5.93 5.26 -39.10
CA GLN A 164 -5.50 6.61 -39.45
C GLN A 164 -5.59 6.89 -40.96
N LYS A 165 -5.20 5.91 -41.79
CA LYS A 165 -5.12 6.08 -43.25
C LYS A 165 -6.47 5.96 -43.95
N LYS A 166 -7.30 4.98 -43.60
CA LYS A 166 -8.48 4.65 -44.41
C LYS A 166 -9.70 5.51 -44.15
N LYS A 167 -9.85 6.22 -43.02
CA LYS A 167 -11.05 7.04 -42.66
C LYS A 167 -12.43 6.34 -42.86
N GLU A 168 -12.44 5.06 -43.21
CA GLU A 168 -13.61 4.30 -43.58
C GLU A 168 -13.89 3.27 -42.50
N LYS A 169 -15.17 3.23 -42.12
CA LYS A 169 -15.78 2.57 -40.97
C LYS A 169 -15.67 1.03 -40.97
N ALA A 170 -14.88 0.43 -41.85
CA ALA A 170 -15.11 -0.93 -42.31
C ALA A 170 -14.51 -2.05 -41.44
N ASN A 171 -13.46 -1.82 -40.63
CA ASN A 171 -12.77 -2.94 -39.95
C ASN A 171 -12.45 -2.70 -38.47
N PHE A 172 -13.18 -1.81 -37.78
CA PHE A 172 -13.06 -1.72 -36.32
C PHE A 172 -13.46 -3.03 -35.68
N ILE A 173 -12.62 -3.50 -34.76
CA ILE A 173 -12.95 -4.68 -33.95
C ILE A 173 -13.98 -4.25 -32.91
N GLU A 174 -15.07 -5.00 -32.82
CA GLU A 174 -16.10 -4.80 -31.82
C GLU A 174 -15.66 -5.49 -30.54
N TRP A 175 -15.69 -4.75 -29.42
CA TRP A 175 -15.45 -5.35 -28.12
C TRP A 175 -16.78 -5.85 -27.56
N GLU A 176 -16.99 -7.16 -27.63
CA GLU A 176 -18.17 -7.78 -27.04
C GLU A 176 -18.07 -7.74 -25.51
N TYR A 177 -18.97 -6.99 -24.87
CA TYR A 177 -19.09 -6.99 -23.42
C TYR A 177 -19.91 -8.19 -22.98
N VAL A 178 -19.44 -8.90 -21.95
CA VAL A 178 -20.31 -9.79 -21.19
C VAL A 178 -21.13 -8.91 -20.28
N SER A 179 -22.41 -8.73 -20.61
CA SER A 179 -23.37 -8.19 -19.67
C SER A 179 -23.66 -9.28 -18.61
N PRO A 180 -23.30 -9.07 -17.33
CA PRO A 180 -23.65 -10.02 -16.29
C PRO A 180 -25.16 -10.24 -16.25
N SER A 181 -25.56 -11.50 -16.15
CA SER A 181 -26.98 -11.84 -16.03
C SER A 181 -27.51 -11.46 -14.64
N ILE A 182 -28.84 -11.38 -14.50
CA ILE A 182 -29.44 -11.20 -13.17
C ILE A 182 -29.06 -12.34 -12.22
N THR A 183 -28.87 -13.56 -12.75
CA THR A 183 -28.39 -14.71 -12.01
C THR A 183 -27.00 -14.46 -11.42
N THR A 184 -26.10 -13.81 -12.18
CA THR A 184 -24.76 -13.44 -11.69
C THR A 184 -24.87 -12.52 -10.48
N PHE A 185 -25.78 -11.53 -10.50
CA PHE A 185 -25.99 -10.65 -9.36
C PHE A 185 -26.65 -11.34 -8.17
N ILE A 186 -27.64 -12.20 -8.41
CA ILE A 186 -28.29 -12.99 -7.36
C ILE A 186 -27.30 -13.96 -6.71
N ASN A 187 -26.35 -14.50 -7.48
CA ASN A 187 -25.33 -15.40 -6.96
C ASN A 187 -24.43 -14.74 -5.91
N PHE A 188 -24.23 -13.42 -5.90
CA PHE A 188 -23.51 -12.74 -4.82
C PHE A 188 -24.24 -12.79 -3.47
N TYR A 189 -25.56 -12.97 -3.48
CA TYR A 189 -26.37 -13.13 -2.25
C TYR A 189 -26.52 -14.58 -1.83
N LYS A 190 -26.09 -15.54 -2.66
CA LYS A 190 -26.18 -16.96 -2.30
C LYS A 190 -25.15 -17.27 -1.21
N PRO A 191 -25.52 -18.06 -0.20
CA PRO A 191 -24.54 -18.62 0.72
C PRO A 191 -23.49 -19.42 -0.05
N ILE A 192 -22.24 -19.30 0.39
CA ILE A 192 -21.14 -20.12 -0.12
C ILE A 192 -21.43 -21.57 0.28
N ASP A 193 -21.05 -22.52 -0.58
CA ASP A 193 -21.18 -23.94 -0.28
C ASP A 193 -20.39 -24.30 0.98
N ILE A 194 -21.09 -24.90 1.94
CA ILE A 194 -20.58 -25.15 3.29
C ILE A 194 -19.47 -26.21 3.25
N ASP A 195 -19.60 -27.21 2.38
CA ASP A 195 -18.61 -28.30 2.34
C ASP A 195 -17.33 -27.85 1.63
N TYR A 196 -17.44 -27.06 0.56
CA TYR A 196 -16.31 -26.35 -0.03
C TYR A 196 -15.59 -25.47 1.00
N LEU A 197 -16.33 -24.68 1.76
CA LEU A 197 -15.76 -23.78 2.76
C LEU A 197 -15.04 -24.54 3.89
N LYS A 198 -15.61 -25.66 4.36
CA LYS A 198 -14.97 -26.51 5.38
C LYS A 198 -13.65 -27.09 4.86
N GLU A 199 -13.65 -27.60 3.64
CA GLU A 199 -12.45 -28.20 3.03
C GLU A 199 -11.36 -27.13 2.84
N ASP A 200 -11.70 -25.98 2.24
CA ASP A 200 -10.77 -24.88 1.98
C ASP A 200 -10.15 -24.34 3.29
N ILE A 201 -10.98 -24.08 4.31
CA ILE A 201 -10.49 -23.64 5.63
C ILE A 201 -9.62 -24.73 6.27
N SER A 202 -10.01 -26.00 6.21
CA SER A 202 -9.21 -27.07 6.81
C SER A 202 -7.82 -27.19 6.18
N LEU A 203 -7.74 -27.06 4.85
CA LEU A 203 -6.49 -27.05 4.11
C LEU A 203 -5.64 -25.84 4.48
N HIS A 204 -6.25 -24.65 4.52
CA HIS A 204 -5.58 -23.42 4.89
C HIS A 204 -5.06 -23.46 6.34
N MET A 205 -5.84 -23.98 7.29
CA MET A 205 -5.43 -24.15 8.69
C MET A 205 -4.26 -25.14 8.82
N LYS A 206 -4.30 -26.26 8.10
CA LYS A 206 -3.20 -27.23 8.11
C LYS A 206 -1.89 -26.61 7.62
N ILE A 207 -1.92 -25.89 6.49
CA ILE A 207 -0.75 -25.20 5.94
C ILE A 207 -0.26 -24.11 6.90
N PHE A 208 -1.18 -23.38 7.54
CA PHE A 208 -0.84 -22.34 8.50
C PHE A 208 -0.18 -22.91 9.77
N GLU A 209 -0.71 -24.00 10.33
CA GLU A 209 -0.14 -24.69 11.49
C GLU A 209 1.26 -25.22 11.21
N GLU A 210 1.47 -25.81 10.02
CA GLU A 210 2.79 -26.25 9.58
C GLU A 210 3.79 -25.09 9.57
N ARG A 211 3.42 -23.95 8.97
CA ARG A 211 4.26 -22.74 8.95
C ARG A 211 4.48 -22.12 10.34
N GLU A 212 3.47 -22.14 11.22
CA GLU A 212 3.63 -21.62 12.58
C GLU A 212 4.59 -22.51 13.39
N ASN A 213 4.54 -23.82 13.20
CA ASN A 213 5.43 -24.76 13.86
C ASN A 213 6.88 -24.60 13.38
N THR A 214 7.12 -24.51 12.06
CA THR A 214 8.48 -24.29 11.53
C THR A 214 9.04 -22.96 12.03
N ALA A 215 8.28 -21.87 12.00
CA ALA A 215 8.74 -20.58 12.50
C ALA A 215 9.00 -20.57 14.01
N ARG A 216 8.25 -21.36 14.78
CA ARG A 216 8.45 -21.50 16.23
C ARG A 216 9.71 -22.32 16.53
N GLU A 217 9.94 -23.39 15.79
CA GLU A 217 11.15 -24.22 15.90
C GLU A 217 12.40 -23.40 15.54
N GLU A 218 12.37 -22.65 14.44
CA GLU A 218 13.43 -21.72 14.06
C GLU A 218 13.69 -20.68 15.16
N ALA A 219 12.63 -20.07 15.70
CA ALA A 219 12.78 -19.07 16.75
C ALA A 219 13.30 -19.64 18.08
N GLN A 220 13.05 -20.91 18.39
CA GLN A 220 13.54 -21.58 19.61
C GLN A 220 14.89 -22.28 19.43
N SER A 221 15.31 -22.50 18.19
CA SER A 221 16.63 -23.02 17.87
C SER A 221 17.71 -22.08 18.39
N SER A 222 18.85 -22.65 18.81
CA SER A 222 19.99 -21.87 19.29
C SER A 222 20.71 -21.23 18.10
N ILE A 223 20.19 -20.10 17.65
CA ILE A 223 20.82 -19.28 16.60
C ILE A 223 22.05 -18.61 17.21
N VAL A 224 23.24 -18.95 16.69
CA VAL A 224 24.53 -18.37 17.06
C VAL A 224 25.08 -17.60 15.86
N ASP A 225 25.45 -16.35 16.06
CA ASP A 225 25.98 -15.47 15.02
C ASP A 225 27.43 -15.81 14.67
N GLU A 226 27.96 -15.24 13.57
CA GLU A 226 29.36 -15.43 13.13
C GLU A 226 30.39 -15.04 14.20
N ASP A 227 30.06 -14.04 15.04
CA ASP A 227 30.87 -13.58 16.17
C ASP A 227 30.64 -14.39 17.47
N GLY A 228 29.82 -15.45 17.43
CA GLY A 228 29.58 -16.36 18.55
C GLY A 228 28.54 -15.90 19.57
N PHE A 229 27.75 -14.86 19.27
CA PHE A 229 26.65 -14.42 20.16
C PHE A 229 25.39 -15.28 19.97
N THR A 230 24.75 -15.68 21.06
CA THR A 230 23.47 -16.40 21.03
C THR A 230 22.28 -15.45 21.15
N LEU A 231 21.29 -15.59 20.28
CA LEU A 231 20.07 -14.79 20.33
C LEU A 231 19.21 -15.16 21.54
N VAL A 232 18.94 -14.19 22.43
CA VAL A 232 18.03 -14.40 23.58
C VAL A 232 16.58 -14.31 23.11
N VAL A 233 15.88 -15.44 23.14
CA VAL A 233 14.46 -15.54 22.80
C VAL A 233 13.62 -15.80 24.04
N GLY A 234 12.47 -15.13 24.14
CA GLY A 234 11.53 -15.37 25.24
C GLY A 234 10.77 -16.69 25.03
N LYS A 235 10.50 -17.44 26.11
CA LYS A 235 9.83 -18.76 26.10
C LYS A 235 8.56 -18.85 25.23
N ASN A 236 7.76 -17.79 25.18
CA ASN A 236 6.48 -17.76 24.46
C ASN A 236 6.57 -17.05 23.10
N THR A 237 7.77 -16.80 22.60
CA THR A 237 7.96 -16.14 21.32
C THR A 237 7.71 -17.12 20.19
N LYS A 238 6.87 -16.72 19.22
CA LYS A 238 6.41 -17.58 18.14
C LYS A 238 7.17 -17.37 16.81
N SER A 239 7.77 -16.20 16.60
CA SER A 239 8.47 -15.86 15.36
C SER A 239 9.56 -14.81 15.62
N LEU A 240 10.66 -14.91 14.87
CA LEU A 240 11.77 -13.95 14.88
C LEU A 240 11.35 -12.56 14.38
N ASN A 241 10.47 -12.51 13.36
CA ASN A 241 9.97 -11.24 12.81
C ASN A 241 9.14 -10.46 13.85
N SER A 242 8.40 -11.15 14.72
CA SER A 242 7.72 -10.53 15.86
C SER A 242 8.71 -9.84 16.82
N ILE A 243 9.90 -10.43 17.04
CA ILE A 243 10.96 -9.81 17.85
C ILE A 243 11.49 -8.56 17.16
N LYS A 244 11.84 -8.66 15.86
CA LYS A 244 12.32 -7.53 15.05
C LYS A 244 11.35 -6.36 15.08
N LYS A 245 10.06 -6.59 14.81
CA LYS A 245 8.98 -5.57 14.86
C LYS A 245 8.88 -4.95 16.26
N LYS A 246 8.93 -5.74 17.33
CA LYS A 246 8.89 -5.21 18.71
C LYS A 246 10.09 -4.34 19.04
N ILE A 247 11.30 -4.71 18.59
CA ILE A 247 12.52 -3.90 18.80
C ILE A 247 12.43 -2.60 18.01
N LEU A 248 12.06 -2.67 16.74
CA LEU A 248 11.87 -1.49 15.87
C LEU A 248 10.86 -0.51 16.48
N ASN A 249 9.72 -1.00 16.96
CA ASN A 249 8.69 -0.18 17.59
C ASN A 249 9.12 0.37 18.98
N LYS A 250 10.07 -0.28 19.64
CA LYS A 250 10.64 0.18 20.93
C LYS A 250 11.80 1.15 20.76
N ASN A 251 12.16 1.51 19.52
CA ASN A 251 13.34 2.33 19.22
C ASN A 251 13.39 3.56 20.16
N PRO A 252 14.40 3.65 21.03
CA PRO A 252 14.50 4.71 22.04
C PRO A 252 14.62 6.11 21.41
N LEU A 253 15.07 6.22 20.15
CA LEU A 253 15.13 7.47 19.40
C LEU A 253 13.73 8.03 19.10
N LEU A 254 12.71 7.19 18.91
CA LEU A 254 11.32 7.62 18.69
C LEU A 254 10.66 8.12 19.97
N LYS A 255 11.07 7.61 21.14
CA LYS A 255 10.56 8.04 22.45
C LYS A 255 11.04 9.43 22.86
N HIS A 256 12.07 9.98 22.21
CA HIS A 256 12.57 11.31 22.51
C HIS A 256 11.67 12.44 21.98
N LYS A 257 10.76 12.17 21.03
CA LYS A 257 9.82 13.18 20.51
C LYS A 257 8.61 13.42 21.41
N THR A 258 8.21 12.47 22.26
CA THR A 258 7.01 12.59 23.11
C THR A 258 7.31 12.88 24.59
N LYS A 259 8.60 12.89 24.99
CA LYS A 259 9.03 13.14 26.38
C LYS A 259 9.49 14.56 26.68
N ALA A 260 9.03 15.56 25.93
CA ALA A 260 9.19 16.96 26.35
C ALA A 260 8.29 17.35 27.54
N LYS A 261 7.42 16.45 28.06
CA LYS A 261 6.45 16.74 29.13
C LYS A 261 6.49 15.81 30.35
N GLN A 262 7.63 15.18 30.65
CA GLN A 262 7.87 14.59 31.97
C GLN A 262 9.25 15.01 32.47
N GLY A 263 9.33 16.25 32.96
CA GLY A 263 10.46 16.76 33.71
C GLY A 263 10.53 16.16 35.11
N ASN A 264 10.71 14.84 35.20
CA ASN A 264 11.24 14.13 36.37
C ASN A 264 11.99 12.93 35.80
N SER A 265 13.25 13.20 35.49
CA SER A 265 14.09 12.36 34.67
C SER A 265 14.47 11.11 35.45
N MET A 266 14.76 10.01 34.76
CA MET A 266 15.32 8.80 35.38
C MET A 266 16.65 9.08 36.11
N VAL A 267 17.26 10.23 35.82
CA VAL A 267 18.36 10.85 36.57
C VAL A 267 17.94 11.19 38.01
N ASP A 268 16.77 11.78 38.23
CA ASP A 268 16.28 12.14 39.57
C ASP A 268 16.00 10.93 40.47
N LYS A 269 15.68 9.76 39.87
CA LYS A 269 15.47 8.51 40.63
C LYS A 269 16.75 7.93 41.22
N LYS A 270 17.93 8.25 40.66
CA LYS A 270 19.23 7.74 41.13
C LYS A 270 20.13 8.83 41.71
N VAL A 271 19.84 10.10 41.44
CA VAL A 271 20.60 11.22 42.02
C VAL A 271 20.17 11.42 43.45
N LYS A 272 21.04 11.01 44.38
CA LYS A 272 20.91 11.33 45.80
C LYS A 272 21.01 12.86 45.96
N GLN A 273 20.00 13.45 46.61
CA GLN A 273 19.87 14.91 46.74
C GLN A 273 20.87 15.54 47.72
N ASP A 274 21.55 14.74 48.55
CA ASP A 274 22.50 15.20 49.57
C ASP A 274 23.94 14.69 49.37
N PHE A 275 24.25 14.10 48.21
CA PHE A 275 25.57 13.50 48.01
C PHE A 275 26.67 14.55 47.78
N TYR A 276 26.35 15.65 47.10
CA TYR A 276 27.32 16.66 46.75
C TYR A 276 27.23 17.91 47.63
N ARG A 277 28.39 18.47 47.98
CA ARG A 277 28.49 19.68 48.82
C ARG A 277 27.77 20.90 48.23
N PHE A 278 27.64 20.98 46.89
CA PHE A 278 26.89 22.06 46.26
C PHE A 278 25.39 21.97 46.54
N GLN A 279 24.82 20.75 46.61
CA GLN A 279 23.41 20.53 46.96
C GLN A 279 23.12 21.01 48.39
N VAL A 280 24.03 20.69 49.32
CA VAL A 280 23.95 21.17 50.72
C VAL A 280 24.05 22.69 50.80
N ARG A 281 24.91 23.33 49.99
CA ARG A 281 25.00 24.80 49.96
C ARG A 281 23.76 25.45 49.38
N GLU A 282 23.19 24.91 48.31
CA GLU A 282 21.97 25.43 47.70
C GLU A 282 20.79 25.31 48.66
N ARG A 283 20.63 24.17 49.34
CA ARG A 283 19.61 23.98 50.36
C ARG A 283 19.73 24.98 51.50
N LYS A 284 20.94 25.17 52.06
CA LYS A 284 21.17 26.20 53.09
C LYS A 284 20.85 27.61 52.58
N LYS A 285 21.15 27.92 51.32
CA LYS A 285 20.82 29.21 50.71
C LYS A 285 19.30 29.40 50.58
N GLN A 286 18.58 28.34 50.23
CA GLN A 286 17.10 28.35 50.17
C GLN A 286 16.50 28.52 51.56
N GLU A 287 16.96 27.77 52.56
CA GLU A 287 16.52 27.88 53.96
C GLU A 287 16.73 29.30 54.50
N ILE A 288 17.90 29.91 54.26
CA ILE A 288 18.19 31.31 54.65
C ILE A 288 17.24 32.27 53.94
N ASN A 289 16.99 32.09 52.66
CA ASN A 289 16.11 32.97 51.89
C ASN A 289 14.66 32.88 52.38
N GLU A 290 14.19 31.67 52.71
CA GLU A 290 12.87 31.47 53.30
C GLU A 290 12.73 32.14 54.67
N LEU A 291 13.79 32.07 55.50
CA LEU A 291 13.81 32.74 56.80
C LEU A 291 13.77 34.27 56.65
N LEU A 292 14.51 34.82 55.69
CA LEU A 292 14.47 36.25 55.35
C LEU A 292 13.08 36.67 54.84
N SER A 293 12.41 35.82 54.06
CA SER A 293 11.03 36.08 53.61
C SER A 293 10.06 36.11 54.79
N LYS A 294 10.09 35.08 55.66
CA LYS A 294 9.23 35.02 56.86
C LYS A 294 9.46 36.21 57.78
N PHE A 295 10.71 36.64 57.94
CA PHE A 295 11.06 37.82 58.74
C PHE A 295 10.46 39.11 58.16
N LYS A 296 10.49 39.29 56.83
CA LYS A 296 9.84 40.43 56.18
C LYS A 296 8.33 40.40 56.39
N ASP A 297 7.71 39.24 56.23
CA ASP A 297 6.27 39.07 56.46
C ASP A 297 5.88 39.39 57.91
N ASP A 298 6.69 38.95 58.88
CA ASP A 298 6.48 39.27 60.30
C ASP A 298 6.71 40.76 60.59
N GLN A 299 7.70 41.40 59.96
CA GLN A 299 7.85 42.85 60.05
C GLN A 299 6.62 43.60 59.51
N GLU A 300 6.05 43.15 58.40
CA GLU A 300 4.83 43.72 57.84
C GLU A 300 3.62 43.52 58.76
N ARG A 301 3.45 42.31 59.32
CA ARG A 301 2.42 42.05 60.35
C ARG A 301 2.57 42.98 61.55
N ILE A 302 3.80 43.15 62.05
CA ILE A 302 4.07 44.04 63.18
C ILE A 302 3.74 45.49 62.82
N LYS A 303 4.07 45.97 61.63
CA LYS A 303 3.68 47.32 61.16
C LYS A 303 2.17 47.50 61.17
N VAL A 304 1.42 46.52 60.67
CA VAL A 304 -0.06 46.53 60.67
C VAL A 304 -0.60 46.54 62.11
N MET A 305 -0.05 45.73 63.02
CA MET A 305 -0.47 45.68 64.43
C MET A 305 -0.14 46.98 65.19
N LYS A 306 1.00 47.60 64.90
CA LYS A 306 1.39 48.91 65.45
C LYS A 306 0.45 50.01 64.97
N ALA A 307 0.11 50.05 63.68
CA ALA A 307 -0.87 51.01 63.14
C ALA A 307 -2.25 50.86 63.81
N LYS A 308 -2.66 49.62 64.11
CA LYS A 308 -3.89 49.32 64.86
C LYS A 308 -3.78 49.50 66.38
N LYS A 309 -2.65 49.99 66.91
CA LYS A 309 -2.33 50.14 68.35
C LYS A 309 -2.53 48.87 69.20
N LYS A 310 -2.43 47.68 68.59
CA LYS A 310 -2.59 46.37 69.26
C LYS A 310 -1.28 45.60 69.42
N PHE A 311 -0.14 46.21 69.09
CA PHE A 311 1.17 45.58 69.24
C PHE A 311 1.68 45.72 70.68
N ASN A 312 1.82 44.61 71.40
CA ASN A 312 2.42 44.56 72.74
C ASN A 312 3.68 43.65 72.73
N PRO A 313 4.90 44.23 72.79
CA PRO A 313 6.15 43.47 72.64
C PRO A 313 6.60 42.67 73.87
N TYR A 314 5.98 42.85 75.04
CA TYR A 314 6.44 42.23 76.30
C TYR A 314 5.44 41.24 76.89
N ASN A 315 4.45 40.80 76.11
CA ASN A 315 3.49 39.79 76.54
C ASN A 315 4.05 38.38 76.30
N ASN A 316 5.22 38.08 76.83
CA ASN A 316 5.67 36.70 76.99
C ASN A 316 5.56 36.34 78.47
N SER A 317 4.56 35.52 78.79
CA SER A 317 4.71 34.61 79.92
C SER A 317 5.80 33.61 79.56
N LEU A 318 6.77 33.45 80.45
CA LEU A 318 7.67 32.30 80.47
C LEU A 318 6.91 30.98 80.41
#